data_AF-A0A0N0GZ69-F1
#
_entry.id   AF-A0A0N0GZ69-F1
#
_cell.length_a   1.000
_cell.length_b   1.000
_cell.length_c   1.000
_cell.angle_alpha   90.00
_cell.angle_beta   90.00
_cell.angle_gamma   90.00
#
_symmetry.space_group_name_H-M   'P 1'
#
loop_
_entity.id
_entity.type
_entity.pdbx_description
1 polymer ?
#
loop_
_entity_poly.entity_id
_entity_poly.type
_entity_poly.pdbx_seq_one_letter_code
_entity_poly.pdbx_strand_id
1 'polypeptide(L)'
;MRAALRAAEAGLKRLLDDRQAGVYDGAAARYFGPLLRDATGAVDAARAEVSKYEGGGKVRLPFLSVDTETLTDAWESADLPLKRDLLRLAIDRITVRKAPRQGVRFNGRERVTIEWATPSDQEDMTRAA
;
A
#
# COMPACT_ATOMS: atom_id res chain seq x y z
N MET A 1 10.21 -6.55 3.33
CA MET A 1 11.40 -6.50 2.45
C MET A 1 11.94 -5.09 2.28
N ARG A 2 11.16 -4.12 1.76
CA ARG A 2 11.61 -2.70 1.70
C ARG A 2 11.97 -2.10 3.08
N ALA A 3 11.28 -2.50 4.15
CA ALA A 3 11.62 -2.10 5.51
C ALA A 3 13.02 -2.58 5.96
N ALA A 4 13.43 -3.79 5.53
CA ALA A 4 14.76 -4.33 5.85
C ALA A 4 15.87 -3.59 5.09
N LEU A 5 15.63 -3.22 3.82
CA LEU A 5 16.54 -2.35 3.06
C LEU A 5 16.72 -0.99 3.75
N ARG A 6 15.61 -0.32 4.13
CA ARG A 6 15.68 0.95 4.85
C ARG A 6 16.42 0.83 6.18
N ALA A 7 16.24 -0.27 6.91
CA ALA A 7 16.94 -0.51 8.17
C ALA A 7 18.46 -0.69 7.97
N ALA A 8 18.86 -1.41 6.92
CA ALA A 8 20.27 -1.58 6.54
C ALA A 8 20.92 -0.26 6.10
N GLU A 9 20.22 0.52 5.27
CA GLU A 9 20.67 1.86 4.84
C GLU A 9 20.80 2.82 6.03
N ALA A 10 19.85 2.79 6.97
CA ALA A 10 19.92 3.57 8.20
C ALA A 10 21.05 3.12 9.13
N GLY A 11 21.43 1.84 9.12
CA GLY A 11 22.58 1.31 9.84
C GLY A 11 23.90 1.80 9.23
N LEU A 12 24.04 1.73 7.91
CA LEU A 12 25.20 2.25 7.18
C LEU A 12 25.34 3.77 7.38
N LYS A 13 24.22 4.50 7.30
CA LYS A 13 24.21 5.95 7.56
C LYS A 13 24.71 6.30 8.96
N ARG A 14 24.22 5.61 9.99
CA ARG A 14 24.67 5.82 11.38
C ARG A 14 26.17 5.58 11.53
N LEU A 15 26.69 4.51 10.93
CA LEU A 15 28.12 4.21 10.96
C LEU A 15 28.98 5.31 10.29
N LEU A 16 28.49 5.90 9.20
CA LEU A 16 29.16 7.02 8.52
C LEU A 16 29.07 8.32 9.34
N ASP A 17 27.90 8.59 9.94
CA ASP A 17 27.69 9.75 10.81
C ASP A 17 28.60 9.66 12.07
N ASP A 18 28.75 8.46 12.67
CA ASP A 18 29.66 8.20 13.80
C ASP A 18 31.14 8.38 13.42
N ARG A 19 31.52 8.00 12.20
CA ARG A 19 32.86 8.25 11.66
C ARG A 19 33.12 9.74 11.48
N GLN A 20 32.15 10.48 10.96
CA GLN A 20 32.25 11.92 10.78
C GLN A 20 32.31 12.68 12.11
N ALA A 21 31.67 12.15 13.16
CA ALA A 21 31.73 12.67 14.52
C ALA A 21 33.06 12.34 15.26
N GLY A 22 33.99 11.62 14.63
CA GLY A 22 35.30 11.28 15.18
C GLY A 22 35.31 10.09 16.16
N VAL A 23 34.20 9.34 16.28
CA VAL A 23 34.08 8.18 17.21
C VAL A 23 35.10 7.09 16.89
N TYR A 24 35.50 6.98 15.62
CA TYR A 24 36.47 5.99 15.14
C TYR A 24 37.88 6.56 14.91
N ASP A 25 38.24 7.67 15.55
CA ASP A 25 39.60 8.21 15.46
C ASP A 25 40.59 7.45 16.38
N GLY A 26 41.88 7.55 16.06
CA GLY A 26 42.95 6.89 16.83
C GLY A 26 42.85 5.37 16.85
N ALA A 27 42.96 4.76 18.04
CA ALA A 27 42.98 3.30 18.21
C ALA A 27 41.69 2.61 17.76
N ALA A 28 40.57 3.34 17.67
CA ALA A 28 39.28 2.83 17.23
C ALA A 28 39.18 2.70 15.69
N ALA A 29 40.06 3.35 14.93
CA ALA A 29 40.04 3.35 13.46
C ALA A 29 40.14 1.95 12.86
N ARG A 30 40.81 1.02 13.55
CA ARG A 30 40.96 -0.38 13.12
C ARG A 30 39.65 -1.15 13.04
N TYR A 31 38.62 -0.73 13.78
CA TYR A 31 37.32 -1.39 13.80
C TYR A 31 36.38 -0.89 12.69
N PHE A 32 36.64 0.30 12.14
CA PHE A 32 35.79 0.91 11.14
C PHE A 32 35.79 0.13 9.81
N GLY A 33 36.95 -0.33 9.35
CA GLY A 33 37.07 -1.07 8.09
C GLY A 33 36.22 -2.36 8.04
N PRO A 34 36.31 -3.25 9.05
CA PRO A 34 35.42 -4.40 9.16
C PRO A 34 33.93 -4.02 9.23
N LEU A 35 33.56 -3.05 10.08
CA LEU A 35 32.16 -2.63 10.24
C LEU A 35 31.57 -2.05 8.96
N LEU A 36 32.37 -1.30 8.19
CA LEU A 36 31.94 -0.74 6.91
C LEU A 36 31.68 -1.83 5.88
N ARG A 37 32.53 -2.87 5.83
CA ARG A 37 32.34 -4.01 4.93
C ARG A 37 31.06 -4.77 5.26
N ASP A 38 30.82 -5.02 6.55
CA ASP A 38 29.63 -5.75 6.99
C ASP A 38 28.35 -4.95 6.71
N ALA A 39 28.35 -3.64 7.01
CA ALA A 39 27.21 -2.75 6.73
C ALA A 39 26.93 -2.61 5.24
N THR A 40 27.97 -2.50 4.40
CA THR A 40 27.82 -2.44 2.95
C THR A 40 27.27 -3.76 2.40
N GLY A 41 27.80 -4.89 2.86
CA GLY A 41 27.30 -6.21 2.48
C GLY A 41 25.83 -6.44 2.88
N ALA A 42 25.41 -5.93 4.04
CA ALA A 42 24.02 -5.98 4.47
C ALA A 42 23.09 -5.17 3.56
N VAL A 43 23.51 -3.98 3.12
CA VAL A 43 22.75 -3.16 2.15
C VAL A 43 22.69 -3.85 0.80
N ASP A 44 23.80 -4.38 0.30
CA ASP A 44 23.84 -5.08 -1.00
C ASP A 44 22.96 -6.33 -1.00
N ALA A 45 23.00 -7.13 0.07
CA ALA A 45 22.13 -8.29 0.24
C ALA A 45 20.65 -7.90 0.30
N ALA A 46 20.30 -6.86 1.06
CA ALA A 46 18.93 -6.37 1.14
C ALA A 46 18.44 -5.79 -0.20
N ARG A 47 19.33 -5.13 -0.96
CA ARG A 47 19.02 -4.58 -2.28
C ARG A 47 18.84 -5.69 -3.30
N ALA A 48 19.69 -6.71 -3.30
CA ALA A 48 19.54 -7.90 -4.14
C ALA A 48 18.21 -8.61 -3.86
N GLU A 49 17.83 -8.73 -2.58
CA GLU A 49 16.56 -9.34 -2.20
C GLU A 49 15.37 -8.53 -2.69
N VAL A 50 15.38 -7.20 -2.51
CA VAL A 50 14.32 -6.32 -3.03
C VAL A 50 14.25 -6.39 -4.56
N SER A 51 15.40 -6.41 -5.25
CA SER A 51 15.47 -6.47 -6.71
C SER A 51 14.85 -7.74 -7.30
N LYS A 52 14.88 -8.88 -6.58
CA LYS A 52 14.17 -10.12 -6.99
C LYS A 52 12.66 -9.90 -7.14
N TYR A 53 12.11 -8.97 -6.38
CA TYR A 53 10.67 -8.66 -6.36
C TYR A 53 10.33 -7.38 -7.13
N GLU A 54 11.31 -6.54 -7.49
CA GLU A 54 11.10 -5.34 -8.32
C GLU A 54 10.79 -5.66 -9.79
N GLY A 55 11.11 -6.88 -10.26
CA GLY A 55 10.70 -7.39 -11.57
C GLY A 55 9.19 -7.65 -11.68
N GLY A 56 8.48 -7.73 -10.54
CA GLY A 56 7.02 -7.63 -10.51
C GLY A 56 6.63 -6.17 -10.66
N GLY A 57 6.61 -5.69 -11.92
CA GLY A 57 6.23 -4.32 -12.25
C GLY A 57 5.01 -3.86 -11.46
N LYS A 58 4.99 -2.56 -11.09
CA LYS A 58 3.91 -1.83 -10.39
C LYS A 58 2.63 -2.65 -10.38
N VAL A 59 2.29 -3.28 -9.24
CA VAL A 59 1.16 -4.23 -9.10
C VAL A 59 0.05 -3.77 -10.05
N ARG A 60 -0.08 -4.45 -11.20
CA ARG A 60 -1.12 -4.12 -12.16
C ARG A 60 -2.39 -4.62 -11.52
N LEU A 61 -2.98 -3.79 -10.69
CA LEU A 61 -4.35 -3.91 -10.25
C LEU A 61 -5.19 -3.85 -11.54
N PRO A 62 -5.76 -4.97 -12.02
CA PRO A 62 -6.38 -5.02 -13.34
C PRO A 62 -7.43 -3.93 -13.52
N PHE A 63 -8.12 -3.56 -12.44
CA PHE A 63 -9.13 -2.51 -12.41
C PHE A 63 -8.62 -1.06 -12.55
N LEU A 64 -7.31 -0.78 -12.39
CA LEU A 64 -6.74 0.56 -12.62
C LEU A 64 -6.12 0.72 -14.03
N SER A 65 -6.04 -0.37 -14.79
CA SER A 65 -5.41 -0.40 -16.13
C SER A 65 -6.36 -0.83 -17.25
N VAL A 66 -7.65 -0.95 -16.94
CA VAL A 66 -8.70 -1.36 -17.87
C VAL A 66 -9.58 -0.15 -18.17
N ASP A 67 -9.91 0.06 -19.44
CA ASP A 67 -10.78 1.15 -19.87
C ASP A 67 -12.22 0.99 -19.36
N THR A 68 -12.97 2.09 -19.35
CA THR A 68 -14.36 2.12 -18.88
C THR A 68 -15.27 1.19 -19.69
N GLU A 69 -14.98 0.98 -20.98
CA GLU A 69 -15.78 0.14 -21.87
C GLU A 69 -15.68 -1.32 -21.44
N THR A 70 -14.46 -1.84 -21.27
CA THR A 70 -14.21 -3.20 -20.80
C THR A 70 -14.78 -3.43 -19.39
N LEU A 71 -14.71 -2.43 -18.50
CA LEU A 71 -15.34 -2.53 -17.18
C LEU A 71 -16.87 -2.59 -17.27
N THR A 72 -17.47 -1.85 -18.21
CA THR A 72 -18.91 -1.86 -18.45
C THR A 72 -19.33 -3.21 -19.01
N ASP A 73 -18.62 -3.77 -19.98
CA ASP A 73 -18.90 -5.08 -20.55
C ASP A 73 -18.76 -6.20 -19.51
N ALA A 74 -17.73 -6.14 -18.67
CA ALA A 74 -17.53 -7.07 -17.56
C ALA A 74 -18.66 -6.97 -16.53
N TRP A 75 -19.12 -5.75 -16.21
CA TRP A 75 -20.27 -5.55 -15.35
C TRP A 75 -21.53 -6.11 -16.00
N GLU A 76 -21.84 -5.75 -17.25
CA GLU A 76 -23.09 -6.18 -17.90
C GLU A 76 -23.18 -7.70 -18.05
N SER A 77 -22.06 -8.35 -18.38
CA SER A 77 -21.96 -9.82 -18.48
C SER A 77 -21.99 -10.57 -17.14
N ALA A 78 -21.72 -9.90 -16.02
CA ALA A 78 -21.80 -10.51 -14.70
C ALA A 78 -23.25 -10.87 -14.32
N ASP A 79 -23.42 -12.01 -13.65
CA ASP A 79 -24.71 -12.43 -13.14
C ASP A 79 -25.16 -11.60 -11.92
N LEU A 80 -26.45 -11.70 -11.59
CA LEU A 80 -27.02 -10.92 -10.48
C LEU A 80 -26.35 -11.23 -9.11
N PRO A 81 -26.02 -12.50 -8.78
CA PRO A 81 -25.24 -12.81 -7.59
C PRO A 81 -23.90 -12.08 -7.53
N LEU A 82 -23.09 -12.14 -8.59
CA LEU A 82 -21.77 -11.49 -8.64
C LEU A 82 -21.89 -9.97 -8.56
N LYS A 83 -22.83 -9.36 -9.30
CA LYS A 83 -23.12 -7.92 -9.22
C LYS A 83 -23.41 -7.50 -7.79
N ARG A 84 -24.20 -8.28 -7.05
CA ARG A 84 -24.53 -8.00 -5.65
C ARG A 84 -23.31 -8.09 -4.74
N ASP A 85 -22.46 -9.08 -4.94
CA ASP A 85 -21.27 -9.27 -4.11
C ASP A 85 -20.22 -8.18 -4.37
N LEU A 86 -20.05 -7.74 -5.62
CA LEU A 86 -19.21 -6.58 -5.96
C LEU A 86 -19.72 -5.29 -5.28
N LEU A 87 -21.04 -5.04 -5.31
CA LEU A 87 -21.62 -3.88 -4.63
C LEU A 87 -21.45 -3.96 -3.11
N ARG A 88 -21.53 -5.15 -2.51
CA ARG A 88 -21.29 -5.35 -1.07
C ARG A 88 -19.85 -5.05 -0.65
N LEU A 89 -18.88 -5.27 -1.53
CA LEU A 89 -17.48 -4.93 -1.27
C LEU A 89 -17.22 -3.43 -1.41
N ALA A 90 -17.90 -2.77 -2.35
CA ALA A 90 -17.70 -1.36 -2.65
C ALA A 90 -18.53 -0.40 -1.77
N ILE A 91 -19.64 -0.86 -1.21
CA ILE A 91 -20.58 -0.03 -0.45
C ILE A 91 -20.61 -0.48 1.01
N ASP A 92 -20.23 0.42 1.91
CA ASP A 92 -20.35 0.18 3.36
C ASP A 92 -21.80 0.26 3.81
N ARG A 93 -22.53 1.28 3.34
CA ARG A 93 -23.89 1.53 3.79
C ARG A 93 -24.75 2.24 2.75
N ILE A 94 -26.01 1.83 2.67
CA ILE A 94 -27.05 2.54 1.91
C ILE A 94 -28.11 3.05 2.88
N THR A 95 -28.26 4.37 2.97
CA THR A 95 -29.30 5.02 3.76
C THR A 95 -30.43 5.46 2.84
N VAL A 96 -31.64 4.90 3.05
CA VAL A 96 -32.84 5.27 2.30
C VAL A 96 -33.80 6.04 3.21
N ARG A 97 -34.04 7.32 2.91
CA ARG A 97 -35.01 8.15 3.63
C ARG A 97 -36.44 7.84 3.20
N LYS A 98 -37.36 7.90 4.17
CA LYS A 98 -38.80 7.75 3.92
C LYS A 98 -39.29 8.84 2.97
N ALA A 99 -40.29 8.50 2.15
CA ALA A 99 -40.94 9.50 1.30
C ALA A 99 -41.63 10.57 2.18
N PRO A 100 -41.60 11.85 1.77
CA PRO A 100 -42.25 12.92 2.55
C PRO A 100 -43.77 12.73 2.62
N ARG A 101 -44.38 12.12 1.60
CA ARG A 101 -45.82 11.81 1.51
C ARG A 101 -46.06 10.63 0.57
N GLN A 102 -47.23 10.00 0.67
CA GLN A 102 -47.64 8.92 -0.23
C GLN A 102 -47.99 9.47 -1.62
N GLY A 103 -47.71 8.71 -2.69
CA GLY A 103 -48.07 9.04 -4.07
C GLY A 103 -47.12 9.99 -4.81
N VAL A 104 -46.02 10.42 -4.19
CA VAL A 104 -44.99 11.21 -4.90
C VAL A 104 -44.04 10.32 -5.69
N ARG A 105 -43.58 10.84 -6.83
CA ARG A 105 -42.52 10.20 -7.62
C ARG A 105 -41.26 10.04 -6.77
N PHE A 106 -40.60 8.91 -6.95
CA PHE A 106 -39.35 8.61 -6.25
C PHE A 106 -38.23 9.53 -6.74
N ASN A 107 -37.69 10.36 -5.84
CA ASN A 107 -36.45 11.11 -6.08
C ASN A 107 -35.28 10.36 -5.44
N GLY A 108 -34.56 9.56 -6.23
CA GLY A 108 -33.45 8.75 -5.71
C GLY A 108 -32.30 9.59 -5.17
N ARG A 109 -32.00 10.73 -5.80
CA ARG A 109 -30.88 11.61 -5.41
C ARG A 109 -31.03 12.20 -4.02
N GLU A 110 -32.25 12.57 -3.63
CA GLU A 110 -32.54 13.12 -2.31
C GLU A 110 -32.85 12.04 -1.26
N ARG A 111 -33.30 10.86 -1.71
CA ARG A 111 -33.75 9.79 -0.82
C ARG A 111 -32.70 8.74 -0.53
N VAL A 112 -31.69 8.56 -1.38
CA VAL A 112 -30.67 7.53 -1.25
C VAL A 112 -29.32 8.18 -1.06
N THR A 113 -28.66 7.84 0.04
CA THR A 113 -27.27 8.19 0.29
C THR A 113 -26.47 6.88 0.34
N ILE A 114 -25.43 6.78 -0.47
CA ILE A 114 -24.53 5.64 -0.51
C ILE A 114 -23.22 6.08 0.14
N GLU A 115 -22.87 5.42 1.24
CA GLU A 115 -21.56 5.52 1.89
C GLU A 115 -20.68 4.43 1.25
N TRP A 116 -19.70 4.87 0.45
CA TRP A 116 -18.76 3.99 -0.24
C TRP A 116 -17.64 3.56 0.69
N ALA A 117 -17.17 2.33 0.53
CA ALA A 117 -16.03 1.80 1.26
C ALA A 117 -14.78 2.66 0.99
N THR A 118 -14.18 3.16 2.06
CA THR A 118 -12.86 3.79 1.97
C THR A 118 -11.79 2.70 1.96
N PRO A 119 -10.84 2.73 1.00
CA PRO A 119 -9.71 1.80 1.05
C PRO A 119 -8.99 2.00 2.39
N SER A 120 -8.72 0.92 3.10
CA SER A 120 -7.91 1.01 4.30
C SER A 120 -6.52 1.50 3.89
N ASP A 121 -6.13 2.68 4.37
CA ASP A 121 -4.74 3.10 4.30
C ASP A 121 -3.92 2.01 4.99
N GLN A 122 -2.95 1.44 4.28
CA GLN A 122 -2.10 0.34 4.74
C GLN A 122 -1.16 0.74 5.91
N GLU A 123 -1.60 1.52 6.88
CA GLU A 123 -0.85 1.84 8.09
C GLU A 123 -1.03 0.78 9.20
N ASP A 124 -2.12 0.02 9.17
CA ASP A 124 -2.42 -1.01 10.19
C ASP A 124 -1.50 -2.24 10.12
N MET A 125 -0.86 -2.51 8.98
CA MET A 125 0.03 -3.68 8.83
C MET A 125 1.39 -3.50 9.52
N THR A 126 1.71 -2.28 9.98
CA THR A 126 2.94 -1.96 10.73
C THR A 126 2.77 -2.01 12.25
N ARG A 127 1.56 -2.24 12.77
CA ARG A 127 1.28 -2.22 14.23
C ARG A 127 1.10 -3.60 14.88
N ALA A 128 1.26 -4.68 14.13
CA ALA A 128 1.42 -6.02 14.70
C ALA A 128 2.86 -6.47 14.47
N ALA A 129 3.77 -5.91 15.29
CA ALA A 129 5.12 -6.41 15.48
C ALA A 129 5.10 -7.72 16.28
#